data_AF-A0A6G1AAV9-F1
#
_entry.id   AF-A0A6G1AAV9-F1
#
_cell.length_a   1.000
_cell.length_b   1.000
_cell.length_c   1.000
_cell.angle_alpha   90.00
_cell.angle_beta   90.00
_cell.angle_gamma   90.00
#
_symmetry.space_group_name_H-M   'P 1'
#
loop_
_entity.id
_entity.type
_entity.pdbx_description
1 polymer ?
#
loop_
_entity_poly.entity_id
_entity_poly.type
_entity_poly.pdbx_seq_one_letter_code
_entity_poly.pdbx_strand_id
1 'polypeptide(L)'
;KDKERILKAARDKRGLTYKGKPIRVVTDLSTETWQARKEWQEIFNVMNRKNMQPRIPYPARLSFRIGGERKVFPNKQKWKEFVTTKPALQEILRGTPMSEMLQGMQNTET
;
A
#
# COMPACT_ATOMS: atom_id res chain seq x y z
N LYS A 1 -5.75 -19.64 9.28
CA LYS A 1 -4.39 -19.18 9.70
C LYS A 1 -3.29 -19.68 8.75
N ASP A 2 -3.49 -20.82 8.10
CA ASP A 2 -2.43 -21.45 7.28
C ASP A 2 -2.22 -20.79 5.92
N LYS A 3 -3.26 -20.18 5.33
CA LYS A 3 -3.16 -19.40 4.09
C LYS A 3 -2.11 -18.29 4.17
N GLU A 4 -2.15 -17.47 5.22
CA GLU A 4 -1.17 -16.38 5.41
C GLU A 4 0.25 -16.90 5.66
N ARG A 5 0.39 -18.02 6.37
CA ARG A 5 1.69 -18.67 6.64
C ARG A 5 2.32 -19.23 5.37
N ILE A 6 1.53 -19.92 4.53
CA ILE A 6 1.98 -20.47 3.24
C ILE A 6 2.40 -19.34 2.30
N LEU A 7 1.62 -18.27 2.23
CA LEU A 7 1.95 -17.09 1.42
C LEU A 7 3.21 -16.37 1.90
N LYS A 8 3.43 -16.33 3.22
CA LYS A 8 4.67 -15.78 3.78
C LYS A 8 5.87 -16.64 3.39
N ALA A 9 5.78 -17.96 3.60
CA ALA A 9 6.84 -18.90 3.23
C ALA A 9 7.16 -18.86 1.72
N ALA A 10 6.13 -18.71 0.87
CA ALA A 10 6.29 -18.57 -0.56
C ALA A 10 7.05 -17.30 -0.97
N ARG A 11 6.81 -16.16 -0.29
CA ARG A 11 7.52 -14.89 -0.54
C ARG A 11 8.97 -14.95 -0.06
N ASP A 12 9.19 -15.51 1.13
CA ASP A 12 10.53 -15.60 1.73
C ASP A 12 11.46 -16.46 0.86
N LYS A 13 10.94 -17.51 0.23
CA LYS A 13 11.70 -18.43 -0.63
C LYS A 13 12.15 -17.80 -1.97
N ARG A 14 11.56 -16.67 -2.40
CA ARG A 14 11.83 -15.88 -3.64
C ARG A 14 11.87 -16.63 -4.98
N GLY A 15 11.83 -17.96 -4.99
CA GLY A 15 11.78 -18.83 -6.16
C GLY A 15 11.11 -20.15 -5.80
N LEU A 16 9.86 -20.31 -6.22
CA LEU A 16 9.16 -21.59 -6.14
C LEU A 16 9.18 -22.20 -7.54
N THR A 17 9.53 -23.48 -7.62
CA THR A 17 9.53 -24.24 -8.87
C THR A 17 8.62 -25.44 -8.74
N TYR A 18 7.73 -25.65 -9.71
CA TYR A 18 6.91 -26.84 -9.82
C TYR A 18 7.15 -27.47 -11.18
N LYS A 19 7.55 -28.75 -11.21
CA LYS A 19 7.91 -29.49 -12.44
C LYS A 19 8.90 -28.71 -13.32
N GLY A 20 9.94 -28.14 -12.72
CA GLY A 20 10.96 -27.36 -13.42
C GLY A 20 10.53 -25.95 -13.87
N LYS A 21 9.27 -25.54 -13.67
CA LYS A 21 8.77 -24.21 -14.05
C LYS A 21 8.69 -23.28 -12.83
N PRO A 22 9.14 -22.02 -12.93
CA PRO A 22 8.98 -21.06 -11.86
C PRO A 22 7.49 -20.73 -11.69
N ILE A 23 7.00 -20.82 -10.46
CA ILE A 23 5.63 -20.49 -10.09
C ILE A 23 5.63 -19.38 -9.03
N ARG A 24 4.58 -18.56 -9.04
CA ARG A 24 4.33 -17.54 -8.01
C ARG A 24 3.02 -17.86 -7.32
N VAL A 25 3.08 -18.05 -6.00
CA VAL A 25 1.87 -18.20 -5.19
C VAL A 25 1.38 -16.81 -4.83
N VAL A 26 0.20 -16.46 -5.32
CA VAL A 26 -0.46 -15.18 -5.04
C VAL A 26 -1.76 -15.49 -4.29
N THR A 27 -2.21 -14.57 -3.46
CA THR A 27 -3.56 -14.65 -2.86
C THR A 27 -4.59 -14.56 -3.98
N ASP A 28 -5.63 -15.41 -3.97
CA ASP A 28 -6.85 -15.08 -4.70
C ASP A 28 -7.38 -13.76 -4.14
N LEU A 29 -7.54 -12.79 -5.03
CA LEU A 29 -8.14 -11.50 -4.72
C LEU A 29 -9.32 -11.35 -5.67
N SER A 30 -10.47 -10.94 -5.16
CA SER A 30 -11.55 -10.46 -6.02
C SER A 30 -11.03 -9.30 -6.89
N THR A 31 -11.67 -9.07 -8.04
CA THR A 31 -11.36 -7.92 -8.91
C THR A 31 -11.40 -6.60 -8.15
N GLU A 32 -12.38 -6.44 -7.26
CA GLU A 32 -12.49 -5.28 -6.35
C GLU A 32 -11.28 -5.16 -5.42
N THR A 33 -10.86 -6.26 -4.77
CA THR A 33 -9.70 -6.26 -3.87
C THR A 33 -8.41 -5.98 -4.63
N TRP A 34 -8.28 -6.48 -5.86
CA TRP A 34 -7.14 -6.26 -6.72
C TRP A 34 -7.01 -4.78 -7.12
N GLN A 35 -8.12 -4.14 -7.52
CA GLN A 35 -8.15 -2.72 -7.86
C GLN A 35 -7.77 -1.84 -6.66
N ALA A 36 -8.35 -2.09 -5.49
CA ALA A 36 -8.01 -1.36 -4.27
C ALA A 36 -6.53 -1.52 -3.88
N ARG A 37 -5.91 -2.68 -4.13
CA ARG A 37 -4.46 -2.86 -3.94
C ARG A 37 -3.60 -2.10 -4.94
N LYS A 38 -4.07 -1.95 -6.18
CA LYS A 38 -3.39 -1.16 -7.21
C LYS A 38 -3.30 0.30 -6.79
N GLU A 39 -4.37 0.84 -6.23
CA GLU A 39 -4.37 2.21 -5.67
C GLU A 39 -3.33 2.41 -4.57
N TRP A 40 -3.07 1.37 -3.77
CA TRP A 40 -2.04 1.41 -2.73
C TRP A 40 -0.61 1.25 -3.25
N GLN A 41 -0.38 0.72 -4.46
CA GLN A 41 0.97 0.39 -4.95
C GLN A 41 1.88 1.62 -5.05
N GLU A 42 1.36 2.73 -5.56
CA GLU A 42 2.13 3.96 -5.71
C GLU A 42 2.56 4.51 -4.34
N ILE A 43 1.61 4.58 -3.41
CA ILE A 43 1.84 5.05 -2.03
C ILE A 43 2.82 4.11 -1.31
N PHE A 44 2.67 2.79 -1.50
CA PHE A 44 3.54 1.78 -0.94
C PHE A 44 5.01 2.00 -1.37
N ASN A 45 5.25 2.24 -2.65
CA ASN A 45 6.60 2.45 -3.18
C ASN A 45 7.27 3.69 -2.55
N VAL A 46 6.54 4.78 -2.38
CA VAL A 46 7.05 6.00 -1.73
C VAL A 46 7.36 5.76 -0.26
N MET A 47 6.44 5.17 0.49
CA MET A 47 6.67 4.87 1.92
C MET A 47 7.81 3.87 2.11
N ASN A 48 8.03 2.97 1.15
CA ASN A 48 9.15 2.04 1.19
C ASN A 48 10.49 2.76 1.00
N ARG A 49 10.56 3.76 0.11
CA ARG A 49 11.73 4.64 -0.06
C ARG A 49 12.02 5.51 1.17
N LYS A 50 11.00 5.83 1.97
CA LYS A 50 11.11 6.64 3.19
C LYS A 50 11.25 5.80 4.47
N ASN A 51 11.55 4.50 4.36
CA ASN A 51 11.77 3.57 5.47
C ASN A 51 10.60 3.47 6.49
N MET A 52 9.37 3.77 6.07
CA MET A 52 8.17 3.73 6.94
C MET A 52 7.62 2.31 7.18
N GLN A 53 8.33 1.28 6.70
CA GLN A 53 7.97 -0.13 6.81
C GLN A 53 6.50 -0.40 6.39
N PRO A 54 6.09 0.01 5.18
CA PRO A 54 4.72 -0.17 4.74
C PRO A 54 4.38 -1.66 4.58
N ARG A 55 3.13 -2.01 4.85
CA ARG A 55 2.54 -3.33 4.65
C ARG A 55 1.14 -3.16 4.10
N ILE A 56 0.71 -4.10 3.26
CA ILE A 56 -0.66 -4.15 2.73
C ILE A 56 -1.36 -5.40 3.31
N PRO A 57 -2.03 -5.30 4.47
CA PRO A 57 -2.82 -6.40 5.02
C PRO A 57 -4.01 -6.76 4.12
N TYR A 58 -4.45 -8.02 4.25
CA TYR A 58 -5.67 -8.49 3.61
C TYR A 58 -6.92 -7.76 4.18
N PRO A 59 -7.95 -7.47 3.36
CA PRO A 59 -8.02 -7.67 1.91
C PRO A 59 -7.25 -6.61 1.11
N ALA A 60 -7.46 -5.33 1.37
CA ALA A 60 -6.79 -4.21 0.68
C ALA A 60 -6.60 -3.00 1.62
N ARG A 61 -5.95 -3.21 2.77
CA ARG A 61 -5.67 -2.14 3.73
C ARG A 61 -4.24 -1.66 3.57
N LEU A 62 -3.97 -0.40 3.86
CA LEU A 62 -2.61 0.13 3.97
C LEU A 62 -2.21 0.23 5.44
N SER A 63 -1.01 -0.21 5.79
CA SER A 63 -0.45 0.00 7.13
C SER A 63 1.00 0.41 7.07
N PHE A 64 1.42 1.31 7.95
CA PHE A 64 2.81 1.74 8.04
C PHE A 64 3.11 2.20 9.48
N ARG A 65 4.41 2.32 9.79
CA ARG A 65 4.87 2.83 11.08
C ARG A 65 5.26 4.30 10.93
N ILE A 66 4.72 5.15 11.81
CA ILE A 66 5.07 6.57 11.89
C ILE A 66 5.09 7.00 13.36
N GLY A 67 6.17 7.65 13.80
CA GLY A 67 6.30 8.10 15.19
C GLY A 67 6.18 6.98 16.23
N GLY A 68 6.63 5.76 15.90
CA GLY A 68 6.53 4.59 16.78
C GLY A 68 5.19 3.83 16.70
N GLU A 69 4.11 4.48 16.25
CA GLU A 69 2.79 3.87 16.13
C GLU A 69 2.56 3.21 14.77
N ARG A 70 1.81 2.10 14.76
CA ARG A 70 1.28 1.50 13.52
C ARG A 70 -0.08 2.11 13.22
N LYS A 71 -0.23 2.73 12.05
CA LYS A 71 -1.54 3.17 11.54
C LYS A 71 -2.01 2.22 10.44
N VAL A 72 -3.33 2.04 10.34
CA VAL A 72 -3.98 1.16 9.35
C VAL A 72 -5.14 1.92 8.71
N PHE A 73 -5.17 1.95 7.38
CA PHE A 73 -6.17 2.66 6.59
C PHE A 73 -6.91 1.66 5.70
N PRO A 74 -8.26 1.65 5.74
CA PRO A 74 -9.05 0.73 4.93
C PRO A 74 -9.23 1.20 3.48
N ASN A 75 -9.18 2.51 3.22
CA ASN A 75 -9.40 3.10 1.91
C ASN A 75 -8.53 4.35 1.70
N LYS A 76 -8.41 4.79 0.44
CA LYS A 76 -7.60 5.96 0.06
C LYS A 76 -8.13 7.27 0.66
N GLN A 77 -9.45 7.39 0.84
CA GLN A 77 -10.07 8.61 1.40
C GLN A 77 -9.63 8.88 2.85
N LYS A 78 -9.74 7.89 3.74
CA LYS A 78 -9.28 8.03 5.14
C LYS A 78 -7.79 8.28 5.23
N TRP A 79 -7.01 7.77 4.29
CA TRP A 79 -5.59 8.07 4.19
C TRP A 79 -5.36 9.53 3.79
N LYS A 80 -6.10 10.06 2.81
CA LYS A 80 -6.03 11.47 2.40
C LYS A 80 -6.36 12.41 3.56
N GLU A 81 -7.48 12.17 4.26
CA GLU A 81 -7.88 12.95 5.43
C GLU A 81 -6.75 13.02 6.48
N PHE A 82 -6.16 11.87 6.79
CA PHE A 82 -5.04 11.79 7.74
C PHE A 82 -3.79 12.54 7.28
N VAL A 83 -3.45 12.47 5.99
CA VAL A 83 -2.33 13.21 5.42
C VAL A 83 -2.60 14.71 5.47
N THR A 84 -3.81 15.16 5.16
CA THR A 84 -4.21 16.58 5.22
C THR A 84 -4.14 17.15 6.64
N THR A 85 -4.47 16.37 7.66
CA THR A 85 -4.36 16.83 9.06
C THR A 85 -2.91 16.94 9.55
N LYS A 86 -1.94 16.33 8.85
CA LYS A 86 -0.55 16.24 9.30
C LYS A 86 0.43 16.86 8.27
N PRO A 87 0.73 18.17 8.37
CA PRO A 87 1.63 18.84 7.42
C PRO A 87 3.04 18.21 7.36
N ALA A 88 3.57 17.74 8.49
CA ALA A 88 4.85 17.03 8.50
C ALA A 88 4.84 15.74 7.65
N LEU A 89 3.71 15.03 7.60
CA LEU A 89 3.57 13.85 6.75
C LEU A 89 3.46 14.24 5.26
N GLN A 90 2.78 15.36 4.96
CA GLN A 90 2.75 15.89 3.60
C GLN A 90 4.14 16.25 3.09
N GLU A 91 4.99 16.88 3.92
CA GLU A 91 6.35 17.20 3.53
C GLU A 91 7.22 15.96 3.31
N ILE A 92 7.08 14.94 4.15
CA ILE A 92 7.83 13.69 3.96
C ILE A 92 7.42 13.00 2.65
N LEU A 93 6.15 13.14 2.24
CA LEU A 93 5.57 12.61 1.01
C LEU A 93 5.70 13.58 -0.18
N ARG A 94 6.28 14.78 -0.03
CA ARG A 94 6.53 15.72 -1.15
C ARG A 94 7.46 15.06 -2.18
N GLY A 95 7.11 15.22 -3.46
CA GLY A 95 7.76 14.54 -4.59
C GLY A 95 7.05 13.24 -5.04
N THR A 96 5.79 13.05 -4.63
CA THR A 96 4.92 11.95 -5.10
C THR A 96 3.88 12.50 -6.09
N PRO A 97 3.48 11.79 -7.16
CA PRO A 97 2.38 12.20 -8.04
C PRO A 97 1.03 12.41 -7.31
N MET A 98 0.92 11.93 -6.07
CA MET A 98 -0.21 12.21 -5.19
C MET A 98 -0.46 13.70 -4.95
N SER A 99 0.57 14.57 -5.00
CA SER A 99 0.37 16.03 -4.85
C SER A 99 -0.36 16.62 -6.06
N GLU A 100 -0.12 16.12 -7.28
CA GLU A 100 -0.87 16.51 -8.48
C GLU A 100 -2.32 16.03 -8.41
N MET A 101 -2.58 14.83 -7.89
CA MET A 101 -3.96 14.34 -7.65
C MET A 101 -4.70 15.08 -6.54
N LEU A 102 -3.99 15.74 -5.63
CA LEU A 102 -4.59 16.56 -4.57
C LEU A 102 -4.78 18.01 -5.02
N GLN A 103 -3.91 18.53 -5.90
CA GLN A 103 -4.06 19.86 -6.52
C GLN A 103 -5.15 19.89 -7.60
N GLY A 104 -5.34 18.82 -8.37
CA GLY A 104 -6.36 18.77 -9.43
C GLY A 104 -7.82 18.84 -8.96
N MET A 105 -8.08 18.75 -7.65
CA MET A 105 -9.44 18.87 -7.08
C MET A 105 -9.70 20.21 -6.37
N GLN A 106 -8.69 21.09 -6.25
CA GLN A 106 -8.88 22.46 -5.74
C GLN A 106 -9.32 23.44 -6.85
N ASN A 107 -9.30 23.01 -8.12
CA ASN A 107 -9.51 23.87 -9.28
C ASN A 107 -10.86 23.64 -9.99
N THR A 108 -11.82 22.98 -9.34
CA THR A 108 -13.18 22.76 -9.88
C THR A 108 -14.23 23.32 -8.93
N GLU A 109 -14.07 24.59 -8.55
CA GLU A 109 -15.18 25.44 -8.14
C GLU A 109 -15.03 26.74 -8.94
N THR A 110 -15.78 26.85 -10.02
CA THR A 110 -16.11 28.12 -10.69
C THR A 110 -17.51 27.98 -11.27
#